data_AF-A0A8R2JVE8-F1
#
_entry.id   AF-A0A8R2JVE8-F1
#
_cell.length_a   1.000
_cell.length_b   1.000
_cell.length_c   1.000
_cell.angle_alpha   90.00
_cell.angle_beta   90.00
_cell.angle_gamma   90.00
#
_symmetry.space_group_name_H-M   'P 1'
#
loop_
_entity.id
_entity.type
_entity.pdbx_description
1 polymer ?
#
loop_
_entity_poly.entity_id
_entity_poly.type
_entity_poly.pdbx_seq_one_letter_code
_entity_poly.pdbx_strand_id
1 'polypeptide(L)'
;MWNKYLTTMVKLISAAGITEIHKLALIKVSIHCAHKKKKLTPSHYIHLIYNSKGSMTLDFLDWAIEAYPNDTRILEVNINFKLTDKDELIAYELFKENAYKVSSTLWLIVIKYFLNKPQIWHIFNMAFGDESVCCNEVKKKLAKEYLLWLSKNKSLNDARNAYLLLNTNNSCDASLCKTMVNLENRQQIIDVSKIREHFTLACMQFGKTNIDLWIERIYFELKYGSLELVSTTYHQALTTLDNEVSARFVDILKEHSTLNAICNP
;
A
#
# COMPACT_ATOMS: atom_id res chain seq x y z
N MET A 1 3.21 4.58 -38.51
CA MET A 1 4.40 3.84 -39.00
C MET A 1 5.40 3.56 -37.88
N TRP A 2 5.81 4.58 -37.10
CA TRP A 2 6.76 4.44 -35.98
C TRP A 2 6.35 3.47 -34.86
N ASN A 3 5.07 3.44 -34.44
CA ASN A 3 4.60 2.46 -33.45
C ASN A 3 4.89 1.00 -33.87
N LYS A 4 4.51 0.61 -35.10
CA LYS A 4 4.75 -0.75 -35.62
C LYS A 4 6.26 -1.05 -35.75
N TYR A 5 7.04 -0.07 -36.20
CA TYR A 5 8.50 -0.18 -36.26
C TYR A 5 9.10 -0.40 -34.86
N LEU A 6 8.72 0.41 -33.87
CA LEU A 6 9.24 0.34 -32.52
C LEU A 6 8.79 -0.94 -31.78
N THR A 7 7.54 -1.38 -31.95
CA THR A 7 7.11 -2.70 -31.45
C THR A 7 7.94 -3.83 -32.05
N THR A 8 8.30 -3.74 -33.33
CA THR A 8 9.17 -4.74 -33.99
C THR A 8 10.59 -4.69 -33.45
N MET A 9 11.17 -3.49 -33.30
CA MET A 9 12.50 -3.30 -32.72
C MET A 9 12.56 -3.79 -31.28
N VAL A 10 11.51 -3.58 -30.50
CA VAL A 10 11.43 -4.06 -29.11
C VAL A 10 11.39 -5.58 -29.04
N LYS A 11 10.58 -6.24 -29.88
CA LYS A 11 10.61 -7.71 -29.97
C LYS A 11 11.99 -8.25 -30.29
N LEU A 12 12.73 -7.58 -31.18
CA LEU A 12 14.11 -7.94 -31.51
C LEU A 12 15.06 -7.71 -30.32
N ILE A 13 14.93 -6.60 -29.59
CA ILE A 13 15.75 -6.34 -28.39
C ILE A 13 15.48 -7.38 -27.29
N SER A 14 14.21 -7.72 -27.04
CA SER A 14 13.84 -8.67 -26.00
C SER A 14 14.22 -10.11 -26.33
N ALA A 15 14.24 -10.49 -27.60
CA ALA A 15 14.61 -11.83 -28.08
C ALA A 15 16.12 -12.01 -28.30
N ALA A 16 16.89 -10.91 -28.35
CA ALA A 16 18.31 -10.94 -28.64
C ALA A 16 19.11 -11.59 -27.49
N GLY A 17 19.81 -12.68 -27.80
CA GLY A 17 20.80 -13.29 -26.92
C GLY A 17 22.14 -12.54 -26.93
N ILE A 18 23.09 -12.99 -26.11
CA ILE A 18 24.44 -12.40 -25.96
C ILE A 18 25.21 -12.38 -27.31
N THR A 19 24.86 -13.24 -28.26
CA THR A 19 25.50 -13.33 -29.59
C THR A 19 25.01 -12.27 -30.59
N GLU A 20 23.98 -11.49 -30.27
CA GLU A 20 23.38 -10.51 -31.19
C GLU A 20 23.80 -9.04 -30.93
N ILE A 21 24.94 -8.82 -30.26
CA ILE A 21 25.44 -7.49 -29.85
C ILE A 21 25.49 -6.49 -31.02
N HIS A 22 25.91 -6.92 -32.22
CA HIS A 22 25.98 -6.06 -33.40
C HIS A 22 24.59 -5.59 -33.87
N LYS A 23 23.57 -6.45 -33.81
CA LYS A 23 22.19 -6.07 -34.14
C LYS A 23 21.65 -5.08 -33.12
N LEU A 24 21.91 -5.32 -31.83
CA LEU A 24 21.55 -4.41 -30.74
C LEU A 24 22.21 -3.02 -30.89
N ALA A 25 23.47 -2.97 -31.33
CA ALA A 25 24.16 -1.71 -31.61
C ALA A 25 23.49 -0.93 -32.76
N LEU A 26 23.16 -1.59 -33.87
CA LEU A 26 22.46 -0.96 -35.00
C LEU A 26 21.05 -0.46 -34.62
N ILE A 27 20.34 -1.24 -33.81
CA ILE A 27 19.04 -0.86 -33.26
C ILE A 27 19.19 0.39 -32.38
N LYS A 28 20.18 0.43 -31.48
CA LYS A 28 20.47 1.59 -30.63
C LYS A 28 20.78 2.85 -31.47
N VAL A 29 21.58 2.73 -32.53
CA VAL A 29 21.88 3.85 -33.44
C VAL A 29 20.59 4.36 -34.11
N SER A 30 19.74 3.47 -34.61
CA SER A 30 18.48 3.84 -35.25
C SER A 30 17.54 4.57 -34.28
N ILE A 31 17.46 4.10 -33.03
CA ILE A 31 16.67 4.75 -31.97
C ILE A 31 17.28 6.11 -31.61
N HIS A 32 18.60 6.22 -31.50
CA HIS A 32 19.28 7.49 -31.24
C HIS A 32 18.97 8.53 -32.33
N CYS A 33 18.98 8.13 -33.60
CA CYS A 33 18.56 9.01 -34.70
C CYS A 33 17.10 9.46 -34.57
N ALA A 34 16.20 8.57 -34.13
CA ALA A 34 14.80 8.90 -33.88
C ALA A 34 14.64 9.88 -32.70
N HIS A 35 15.43 9.71 -31.63
CA HIS A 35 15.54 10.63 -30.51
C HIS A 35 16.00 12.02 -31.00
N LYS A 36 17.13 12.12 -31.72
CA LYS A 36 17.66 13.41 -32.21
C LYS A 36 16.70 14.11 -33.19
N LYS A 37 15.88 13.36 -33.93
CA LYS A 37 14.81 13.90 -34.79
C LYS A 37 13.49 14.18 -34.07
N LYS A 38 13.45 14.07 -32.73
CA LYS A 38 12.26 14.29 -31.88
C LYS A 38 11.04 13.47 -32.32
N LYS A 39 11.24 12.22 -32.73
CA LYS A 39 10.18 11.32 -33.22
C LYS A 39 9.68 10.33 -32.16
N LEU A 40 10.45 10.14 -31.08
CA LEU A 40 10.06 9.31 -29.95
C LEU A 40 9.11 10.09 -29.03
N THR A 41 8.17 9.38 -28.40
CA THR A 41 7.24 9.92 -27.41
C THR A 41 7.54 9.27 -26.04
N PRO A 42 6.99 9.77 -24.93
CA PRO A 42 7.23 9.16 -23.62
C PRO A 42 6.87 7.67 -23.58
N SER A 43 5.74 7.28 -24.18
CA SER A 43 5.34 5.87 -24.26
C SER A 43 6.35 5.00 -25.02
N HIS A 44 7.00 5.54 -26.06
CA HIS A 44 8.05 4.82 -26.77
C HIS A 44 9.28 4.60 -25.88
N TYR A 45 9.74 5.64 -25.17
CA TYR A 45 10.88 5.51 -24.25
C TYR A 45 10.60 4.50 -23.14
N ILE A 46 9.44 4.61 -22.48
CA ILE A 46 9.04 3.68 -21.41
C ILE A 46 9.07 2.24 -21.92
N HIS A 47 8.54 2.00 -23.11
CA HIS A 47 8.54 0.67 -23.71
C HIS A 47 9.96 0.18 -24.01
N LEU A 48 10.84 1.03 -24.53
CA LEU A 48 12.24 0.69 -24.77
C LEU A 48 12.97 0.35 -23.46
N ILE A 49 12.83 1.20 -22.44
CA ILE A 49 13.49 1.06 -21.13
C ILE A 49 13.13 -0.28 -20.47
N TYR A 50 11.84 -0.65 -20.44
CA TYR A 50 11.40 -1.90 -19.80
C TYR A 50 11.76 -3.17 -20.58
N ASN A 51 12.18 -3.04 -21.84
CA ASN A 51 12.48 -4.17 -22.70
C ASN A 51 13.97 -4.27 -23.09
N SER A 52 14.80 -3.31 -22.69
CA SER A 52 16.25 -3.35 -22.84
C SER A 52 16.95 -3.84 -21.56
N LYS A 53 18.25 -4.12 -21.65
CA LYS A 53 19.08 -4.55 -20.52
C LYS A 53 20.41 -3.78 -20.48
N GLY A 54 20.99 -3.69 -19.29
CA GLY A 54 22.34 -3.15 -19.08
C GLY A 54 22.45 -1.68 -19.46
N SER A 55 23.59 -1.31 -20.06
CA SER A 55 23.91 0.08 -20.44
C SER A 55 22.86 0.69 -21.38
N MET A 56 22.31 -0.10 -22.30
CA MET A 56 21.30 0.37 -23.25
C MET A 56 20.06 0.94 -22.54
N THR A 57 19.65 0.34 -21.42
CA THR A 57 18.52 0.84 -20.63
C THR A 57 18.82 2.21 -20.02
N LEU A 58 20.06 2.41 -19.55
CA LEU A 58 20.50 3.70 -19.00
C LEU A 58 20.55 4.77 -20.08
N ASP A 59 21.08 4.44 -21.28
CA ASP A 59 21.08 5.38 -22.41
C ASP A 59 19.66 5.83 -22.79
N PHE A 60 18.71 4.88 -22.86
CA PHE A 60 17.32 5.21 -23.19
C PHE A 60 16.63 6.04 -22.10
N LEU A 61 16.98 5.81 -20.83
CA LEU A 61 16.50 6.61 -19.71
C LEU A 61 17.03 8.04 -19.78
N ASP A 62 18.34 8.22 -20.02
CA ASP A 62 18.97 9.53 -20.14
C ASP A 62 18.35 10.33 -21.30
N TRP A 63 18.15 9.70 -22.46
CA TRP A 63 17.50 10.32 -23.61
C TRP A 63 16.04 10.69 -23.34
N ALA A 64 15.33 9.90 -22.53
CA ALA A 64 13.97 10.17 -22.14
C ALA A 64 13.88 11.39 -21.22
N ILE A 65 14.77 11.49 -20.23
CA ILE A 65 14.86 12.62 -19.30
C ILE A 65 15.23 13.90 -20.06
N GLU A 66 16.19 13.84 -20.99
CA GLU A 66 16.57 14.98 -21.85
C GLU A 66 15.38 15.47 -22.69
N ALA A 67 14.64 14.55 -23.31
CA ALA A 67 13.55 14.90 -24.22
C ALA A 67 12.26 15.34 -23.50
N TYR A 68 12.00 14.79 -22.31
CA TYR A 68 10.73 14.95 -21.58
C TYR A 68 10.93 15.15 -20.07
N PRO A 69 11.64 16.21 -19.64
CA PRO A 69 11.99 16.43 -18.23
C PRO A 69 10.78 16.63 -17.30
N ASN A 70 9.64 17.05 -17.87
CA ASN A 70 8.42 17.34 -17.12
C ASN A 70 7.34 16.24 -17.24
N ASP A 71 7.58 15.14 -17.99
CA ASP A 71 6.61 14.05 -18.09
C ASP A 71 6.67 13.17 -16.83
N THR A 72 5.56 13.13 -16.09
CA THR A 72 5.44 12.36 -14.85
C THR A 72 5.80 10.89 -15.02
N ARG A 73 5.43 10.26 -16.14
CA ARG A 73 5.70 8.82 -16.33
C ARG A 73 7.19 8.56 -16.51
N ILE A 74 7.91 9.46 -17.18
CA ILE A 74 9.37 9.36 -17.32
C ILE A 74 10.05 9.57 -15.97
N LEU A 75 9.58 10.54 -15.18
CA LEU A 75 10.03 10.73 -13.81
C LEU A 75 9.82 9.46 -12.96
N GLU A 76 8.63 8.84 -13.02
CA GLU A 76 8.35 7.64 -12.24
C GLU A 76 9.26 6.46 -12.64
N VAL A 77 9.50 6.28 -13.93
CA VAL A 77 10.47 5.29 -14.43
C VAL A 77 11.87 5.60 -13.93
N ASN A 78 12.31 6.87 -13.97
CA ASN A 78 13.61 7.28 -13.45
C ASN A 78 13.77 6.95 -11.95
N ILE A 79 12.80 7.34 -11.13
CA ILE A 79 12.79 6.99 -9.69
C ILE A 79 12.91 5.48 -9.52
N ASN A 80 12.06 4.70 -10.21
CA ASN A 80 12.04 3.25 -10.08
C ASN A 80 13.38 2.57 -10.45
N PHE A 81 14.05 3.05 -11.51
CA PHE A 81 15.38 2.55 -11.89
C PHE A 81 16.49 2.93 -10.91
N LYS A 82 16.31 4.02 -10.16
CA LYS A 82 17.26 4.50 -9.16
C LYS A 82 17.04 3.92 -7.76
N LEU A 83 15.98 3.14 -7.54
CA LEU A 83 15.77 2.37 -6.31
C LEU A 83 16.73 1.17 -6.23
N THR A 84 18.01 1.50 -6.07
CA THR A 84 19.13 0.57 -5.90
C THR A 84 20.04 1.13 -4.81
N ASP A 85 20.83 0.29 -4.14
CA ASP A 85 21.69 0.74 -3.04
C ASP A 85 22.71 1.82 -3.46
N LYS A 86 23.03 1.94 -4.75
CA LYS A 86 23.93 2.97 -5.28
C LYS A 86 23.27 4.34 -5.45
N ASP A 87 22.02 4.35 -5.92
CA ASP A 87 21.33 5.55 -6.40
C ASP A 87 20.12 5.94 -5.53
N GLU A 88 19.86 5.23 -4.44
CA GLU A 88 18.63 5.40 -3.64
C GLU A 88 18.42 6.81 -3.09
N LEU A 89 19.49 7.53 -2.75
CA LEU A 89 19.37 8.92 -2.28
C LEU A 89 18.87 9.85 -3.39
N ILE A 90 19.31 9.61 -4.63
CA ILE A 90 18.82 10.36 -5.79
C ILE A 90 17.35 10.01 -6.04
N ALA A 91 16.99 8.72 -5.97
CA ALA A 91 15.60 8.29 -6.10
C ALA A 91 14.69 8.94 -5.04
N TYR A 92 15.18 9.00 -3.81
CA TYR A 92 14.46 9.60 -2.68
C TYR A 92 14.23 11.10 -2.86
N GLU A 93 15.25 11.89 -3.22
CA GLU A 93 15.07 13.33 -3.43
C GLU A 93 14.15 13.61 -4.62
N LEU A 94 14.31 12.89 -5.73
CA LEU A 94 13.39 12.99 -6.88
C LEU A 94 11.95 12.68 -6.50
N PHE A 95 11.75 11.63 -5.70
CA PHE A 95 10.42 11.27 -5.20
C PHE A 95 9.85 12.37 -4.29
N LYS A 96 10.63 12.83 -3.31
CA LYS A 96 10.24 13.86 -2.34
C LYS A 96 9.78 15.15 -3.02
N GLU A 97 10.54 15.64 -4.00
CA GLU A 97 10.22 16.86 -4.75
C GLU A 97 8.95 16.74 -5.60
N ASN A 98 8.54 15.51 -5.93
CA ASN A 98 7.47 15.26 -6.90
C ASN A 98 6.32 14.40 -6.33
N ALA A 99 6.30 14.17 -5.02
CA ALA A 99 5.40 13.24 -4.33
C ALA A 99 3.90 13.52 -4.60
N TYR A 100 3.54 14.79 -4.86
CA TYR A 100 2.17 15.23 -5.13
C TYR A 100 1.62 14.82 -6.50
N LYS A 101 2.48 14.47 -7.47
CA LYS A 101 2.05 14.14 -8.85
C LYS A 101 2.36 12.71 -9.28
N VAL A 102 3.08 11.94 -8.47
CA VAL A 102 3.39 10.54 -8.79
C VAL A 102 2.21 9.62 -8.51
N SER A 103 2.16 8.51 -9.25
CA SER A 103 1.09 7.52 -9.19
C SER A 103 1.05 6.78 -7.86
N SER A 104 -0.15 6.28 -7.51
CA SER A 104 -0.37 5.39 -6.37
C SER A 104 0.56 4.18 -6.39
N THR A 105 0.87 3.66 -7.59
CA THR A 105 1.76 2.51 -7.76
C THR A 105 3.19 2.86 -7.34
N LEU A 106 3.72 4.00 -7.77
CA LEU A 106 5.07 4.41 -7.37
C LEU A 106 5.18 4.64 -5.87
N TRP A 107 4.17 5.26 -5.25
CA TRP A 107 4.12 5.42 -3.79
C TRP A 107 4.33 4.10 -3.04
N LEU A 108 3.61 3.04 -3.45
CA LEU A 108 3.72 1.73 -2.82
C LEU A 108 5.09 1.09 -3.06
N ILE A 109 5.66 1.26 -4.25
CA ILE A 109 7.01 0.76 -4.58
C ILE A 109 8.07 1.44 -3.70
N VAL A 110 8.03 2.78 -3.62
CA VAL A 110 8.99 3.58 -2.84
C VAL A 110 8.92 3.22 -1.36
N ILE A 111 7.72 3.16 -0.79
CA ILE A 111 7.55 2.80 0.63
C ILE A 111 8.03 1.38 0.91
N LYS A 112 7.73 0.42 0.03
CA LYS A 112 8.23 -0.95 0.16
C LYS A 112 9.76 -0.99 0.13
N TYR A 113 10.40 -0.22 -0.75
CA TYR A 113 11.86 -0.17 -0.85
C TYR A 113 12.49 0.45 0.40
N PHE A 114 11.95 1.56 0.88
CA PHE A 114 12.50 2.29 2.03
C PHE A 114 12.04 1.80 3.39
N LEU A 115 11.12 0.83 3.49
CA LEU A 115 10.45 0.44 4.75
C LEU A 115 11.40 0.21 5.94
N ASN A 116 12.59 -0.34 5.68
CA ASN A 116 13.61 -0.64 6.69
C ASN A 116 14.84 0.28 6.60
N LYS A 117 14.75 1.39 5.87
CA LYS A 117 15.81 2.38 5.66
C LYS A 117 15.47 3.70 6.38
N PRO A 118 16.47 4.53 6.75
CA PRO A 118 16.25 5.74 7.56
C PRO A 118 15.22 6.74 7.00
N GLN A 119 15.09 6.80 5.67
CA GLN A 119 14.23 7.74 4.95
C GLN A 119 12.73 7.48 5.17
N ILE A 120 12.36 6.28 5.65
CA ILE A 120 10.95 5.89 5.81
C ILE A 120 10.17 6.82 6.72
N TRP A 121 10.80 7.39 7.75
CA TRP A 121 10.17 8.35 8.65
C TRP A 121 9.62 9.55 7.87
N HIS A 122 10.42 10.11 6.97
CA HIS A 122 10.02 11.27 6.16
C HIS A 122 8.96 10.87 5.14
N ILE A 123 9.10 9.70 4.52
CA ILE A 123 8.12 9.20 3.54
C ILE A 123 6.75 8.97 4.21
N PHE A 124 6.71 8.38 5.40
CA PHE A 124 5.48 8.26 6.16
C PHE A 124 4.93 9.60 6.61
N ASN A 125 5.77 10.59 6.94
CA ASN A 125 5.30 11.94 7.23
C ASN A 125 4.63 12.59 5.99
N MET A 126 5.22 12.45 4.80
CA MET A 126 4.59 12.91 3.55
C MET A 126 3.28 12.15 3.24
N ALA A 127 3.17 10.90 3.68
CA ALA A 127 1.99 10.08 3.44
C ALA A 127 0.86 10.33 4.45
N PHE A 128 1.16 10.50 5.74
CA PHE A 128 0.17 10.49 6.83
C PHE A 128 0.20 11.74 7.74
N GLY A 129 1.18 12.63 7.58
CA GLY A 129 1.26 13.88 8.34
C GLY A 129 0.23 14.92 7.88
N ASP A 130 0.23 16.07 8.56
CA ASP A 130 -0.76 17.13 8.34
C ASP A 130 -0.69 17.71 6.92
N GLU A 131 0.52 17.85 6.37
CA GLU A 131 0.79 18.30 4.99
C GLU A 131 0.81 17.13 3.99
N SER A 132 0.04 16.08 4.26
CA SER A 132 0.03 14.88 3.42
C SER A 132 -0.34 15.20 1.97
N VAL A 133 0.55 14.81 1.05
CA VAL A 133 0.35 14.90 -0.41
C VAL A 133 -0.13 13.58 -1.00
N CYS A 134 -0.32 12.56 -0.16
CA CYS A 134 -0.64 11.20 -0.59
C CYS A 134 -2.16 10.96 -0.61
N CYS A 135 -2.64 10.30 -1.66
CA CYS A 135 -4.06 10.01 -1.83
C CYS A 135 -4.58 8.94 -0.84
N ASN A 136 -5.89 8.96 -0.57
CA ASN A 136 -6.52 8.05 0.39
C ASN A 136 -6.44 6.57 -0.01
N GLU A 137 -6.38 6.26 -1.31
CA GLU A 137 -6.23 4.88 -1.78
C GLU A 137 -4.90 4.27 -1.31
N VAL A 138 -3.81 5.05 -1.41
CA VAL A 138 -2.48 4.64 -0.96
C VAL A 138 -2.43 4.57 0.56
N LYS A 139 -2.99 5.56 1.27
CA LYS A 139 -3.08 5.57 2.74
C LYS A 139 -3.74 4.30 3.27
N LYS A 140 -4.87 3.88 2.69
CA LYS A 140 -5.56 2.64 3.06
C LYS A 140 -4.65 1.41 2.93
N LYS A 141 -3.95 1.30 1.81
CA LYS A 141 -3.05 0.17 1.52
C LYS A 141 -1.82 0.11 2.44
N LEU A 142 -1.45 1.24 3.05
CA LEU A 142 -0.24 1.38 3.87
C LEU A 142 -0.51 1.58 5.36
N ALA A 143 -1.78 1.75 5.74
CA ALA A 143 -2.19 2.05 7.10
C ALA A 143 -1.63 1.02 8.09
N LYS A 144 -1.64 -0.26 7.71
CA LYS A 144 -1.11 -1.35 8.52
C LYS A 144 0.40 -1.20 8.75
N GLU A 145 1.18 -1.04 7.69
CA GLU A 145 2.63 -0.86 7.75
C GLU A 145 2.99 0.37 8.58
N TYR A 146 2.22 1.45 8.44
CA TYR A 146 2.41 2.68 9.20
C TYR A 146 2.19 2.48 10.70
N LEU A 147 1.09 1.81 11.12
CA LEU A 147 0.85 1.52 12.54
C LEU A 147 1.93 0.61 13.13
N LEU A 148 2.36 -0.41 12.39
CA LEU A 148 3.43 -1.29 12.81
C LEU A 148 4.74 -0.51 12.98
N TRP A 149 5.07 0.36 12.03
CA TRP A 149 6.26 1.20 12.10
C TRP A 149 6.22 2.17 13.28
N LEU A 150 5.07 2.83 13.55
CA LEU A 150 4.90 3.72 14.71
C LEU A 150 5.12 2.96 16.02
N SER A 151 4.49 1.80 16.17
CA SER A 151 4.60 0.99 17.39
C SER A 151 6.04 0.53 17.66
N LYS A 152 6.83 0.28 16.60
CA LYS A 152 8.21 -0.19 16.70
C LYS A 152 9.21 0.94 16.92
N ASN A 153 9.03 2.09 16.27
CA ASN A 153 10.04 3.15 16.21
C ASN A 153 9.69 4.39 17.03
N LYS A 154 8.43 4.52 17.48
CA LYS A 154 7.98 5.58 18.39
C LYS A 154 7.37 4.95 19.63
N SER A 155 6.08 5.15 19.87
CA SER A 155 5.34 4.52 20.95
C SER A 155 4.06 3.84 20.48
N LEU A 156 3.52 2.94 21.30
CA LEU A 156 2.17 2.40 21.09
C LEU A 156 1.11 3.50 21.08
N ASN A 157 1.31 4.58 21.87
CA ASN A 157 0.39 5.70 21.91
C ASN A 157 0.33 6.44 20.56
N ASP A 158 1.46 6.58 19.87
CA ASP A 158 1.48 7.15 18.52
C ASP A 158 0.69 6.28 17.54
N ALA A 159 0.80 4.95 17.64
CA ALA A 159 0.01 4.03 16.83
C ALA A 159 -1.50 4.15 17.15
N ARG A 160 -1.89 4.28 18.43
CA ARG A 160 -3.29 4.52 18.83
C ARG A 160 -3.85 5.81 18.23
N ASN A 161 -3.10 6.91 18.33
CA ASN A 161 -3.51 8.20 17.78
C ASN A 161 -3.64 8.14 16.25
N ALA A 162 -2.68 7.52 15.56
CA ALA A 162 -2.74 7.32 14.13
C ALA A 162 -3.94 6.45 13.72
N TYR A 163 -4.23 5.37 14.46
CA TYR A 163 -5.39 4.52 14.19
C TYR A 163 -6.71 5.32 14.30
N LEU A 164 -6.87 6.12 15.35
CA LEU A 164 -8.04 6.98 15.52
C LEU A 164 -8.22 7.96 14.35
N LEU A 165 -7.13 8.62 13.93
CA LEU A 165 -7.15 9.54 12.78
C LEU A 165 -7.50 8.82 11.47
N LEU A 166 -6.94 7.64 11.23
CA LEU A 166 -7.22 6.83 10.04
C LEU A 166 -8.67 6.37 9.98
N ASN A 167 -9.24 5.98 11.13
CA ASN A 167 -10.64 5.60 11.29
C ASN A 167 -11.56 6.80 10.97
N THR A 168 -11.26 7.96 11.57
CA THR A 168 -12.02 9.20 11.41
C THR A 168 -12.02 9.70 9.97
N ASN A 169 -10.88 9.59 9.28
CA ASN A 169 -10.71 10.04 7.89
C ASN A 169 -11.12 8.99 6.85
N ASN A 170 -11.79 7.90 7.24
CA ASN A 170 -12.18 6.79 6.36
C ASN A 170 -11.01 6.26 5.51
N SER A 171 -9.80 6.26 6.06
CA SER A 171 -8.54 5.89 5.40
C SER A 171 -8.01 4.54 5.89
N CYS A 172 -8.90 3.69 6.42
CA CYS A 172 -8.62 2.34 6.87
C CYS A 172 -9.62 1.32 6.29
N ASP A 173 -9.36 0.04 6.58
CA ASP A 173 -10.30 -1.06 6.44
C ASP A 173 -10.44 -1.80 7.79
N ALA A 174 -11.38 -2.75 7.86
CA ALA A 174 -11.65 -3.50 9.09
C ALA A 174 -10.43 -4.31 9.58
N SER A 175 -9.50 -4.69 8.69
CA SER A 175 -8.31 -5.45 9.07
C SER A 175 -7.32 -4.62 9.89
N LEU A 176 -7.42 -3.28 9.82
CA LEU A 176 -6.59 -2.38 10.62
C LEU A 176 -6.89 -2.50 12.11
N CYS A 177 -8.17 -2.71 12.49
CA CYS A 177 -8.56 -2.99 13.87
C CYS A 177 -7.81 -4.19 14.43
N LYS A 178 -7.79 -5.30 13.69
CA LYS A 178 -7.05 -6.51 14.07
C LYS A 178 -5.57 -6.24 14.25
N THR A 179 -4.98 -5.39 13.42
CA THR A 179 -3.58 -4.97 13.58
C THR A 179 -3.37 -4.22 14.90
N MET A 180 -4.24 -3.26 15.21
CA MET A 180 -4.16 -2.49 16.45
C MET A 180 -4.37 -3.38 17.68
N VAL A 181 -5.38 -4.26 17.68
CA VAL A 181 -5.64 -5.23 18.75
C VAL A 181 -4.45 -6.17 18.97
N ASN A 182 -3.79 -6.62 17.90
CA ASN A 182 -2.58 -7.43 18.01
C ASN A 182 -1.41 -6.68 18.65
N LEU A 183 -1.29 -5.37 18.42
CA LEU A 183 -0.27 -4.54 19.08
C LEU A 183 -0.55 -4.37 20.58
N GLU A 184 -1.81 -4.20 20.96
CA GLU A 184 -2.25 -4.14 22.36
C GLU A 184 -2.00 -5.46 23.09
N ASN A 185 -2.35 -6.60 22.48
CA ASN A 185 -2.17 -7.92 23.09
C ASN A 185 -0.71 -8.33 23.28
N ARG A 186 0.25 -7.67 22.60
CA ARG A 186 1.69 -7.91 22.76
C ARG A 186 2.31 -7.14 23.92
N GLN A 187 1.57 -6.24 24.55
CA GLN A 187 2.06 -5.51 25.72
C GLN A 187 2.18 -6.44 26.93
N GLN A 188 3.14 -6.14 27.81
CA GLN A 188 3.31 -6.89 29.06
C GLN A 188 2.06 -6.81 29.95
N ILE A 189 1.41 -5.65 29.95
CA ILE A 189 0.13 -5.40 30.62
C ILE A 189 -0.88 -5.10 29.53
N ILE A 190 -1.88 -5.98 29.38
CA ILE A 190 -2.92 -5.84 28.38
C ILE A 190 -3.95 -4.82 28.87
N ASP A 191 -4.13 -3.74 28.12
CA ASP A 191 -5.17 -2.74 28.37
C ASP A 191 -6.47 -3.15 27.66
N VAL A 192 -7.30 -3.90 28.39
CA VAL A 192 -8.62 -4.39 27.92
C VAL A 192 -9.52 -3.23 27.48
N SER A 193 -9.44 -2.08 28.15
CA SER A 193 -10.26 -0.90 27.83
C SER A 193 -9.91 -0.37 26.43
N LYS A 194 -8.61 -0.28 26.12
CA LYS A 194 -8.15 0.17 24.80
C LYS A 194 -8.49 -0.81 23.68
N ILE A 195 -8.38 -2.11 23.91
CA ILE A 195 -8.80 -3.10 22.91
C ILE A 195 -10.30 -2.98 22.61
N ARG A 196 -11.12 -2.80 23.65
CA ARG A 196 -12.57 -2.58 23.50
C ARG A 196 -12.90 -1.30 22.72
N GLU A 197 -12.15 -0.22 22.97
CA GLU A 197 -12.26 1.04 22.21
C GLU A 197 -11.97 0.80 20.72
N HIS A 198 -10.90 0.08 20.38
CA HIS A 198 -10.54 -0.22 18.99
C HIS A 198 -11.62 -1.03 18.26
N PHE A 199 -12.17 -2.06 18.92
CA PHE A 199 -13.29 -2.83 18.38
C PHE A 199 -14.54 -1.99 18.21
N THR A 200 -14.85 -1.11 19.18
CA THR A 200 -16.02 -0.22 19.12
C THR A 200 -15.93 0.71 17.91
N LEU A 201 -14.78 1.36 17.71
CA LEU A 201 -14.52 2.22 16.55
C LEU A 201 -14.67 1.48 15.22
N ALA A 202 -14.12 0.26 15.15
CA ALA A 202 -14.23 -0.57 13.95
C ALA A 202 -15.67 -1.01 13.68
N CYS A 203 -16.42 -1.41 14.72
CA CYS A 203 -17.82 -1.84 14.58
C CYS A 203 -18.71 -0.67 14.14
N MET A 204 -18.46 0.54 14.63
CA MET A 204 -19.19 1.74 14.19
C MET A 204 -19.00 2.00 12.69
N GLN A 205 -17.81 1.73 12.16
CA GLN A 205 -17.49 2.02 10.76
C GLN A 205 -17.83 0.86 9.80
N PHE A 206 -17.60 -0.39 10.21
CA PHE A 206 -17.66 -1.58 9.36
C PHE A 206 -18.68 -2.63 9.82
N GLY A 207 -19.30 -2.43 10.99
CA GLY A 207 -20.14 -3.44 11.64
C GLY A 207 -21.48 -3.72 10.96
N LYS A 208 -21.90 -2.94 9.96
CA LYS A 208 -23.13 -3.22 9.22
C LYS A 208 -23.02 -4.47 8.33
N THR A 209 -21.82 -4.73 7.80
CA THR A 209 -21.59 -5.79 6.82
C THR A 209 -20.52 -6.80 7.26
N ASN A 210 -19.76 -6.51 8.32
CA ASN A 210 -18.62 -7.32 8.73
C ASN A 210 -18.96 -8.21 9.96
N ILE A 211 -19.38 -9.45 9.68
CA ILE A 211 -19.66 -10.49 10.69
C ILE A 211 -18.39 -10.84 11.47
N ASP A 212 -17.26 -11.05 10.78
CA ASP A 212 -16.01 -11.49 11.39
C ASP A 212 -15.55 -10.53 12.49
N LEU A 213 -15.74 -9.23 12.28
CA LEU A 213 -15.40 -8.21 13.27
C LEU A 213 -16.20 -8.35 14.57
N TRP A 214 -17.50 -8.67 14.48
CA TRP A 214 -18.34 -8.92 15.66
C TRP A 214 -17.95 -10.20 16.37
N ILE A 215 -17.66 -11.26 15.62
CA ILE A 215 -17.20 -12.54 16.17
C ILE A 215 -15.86 -12.36 16.90
N GLU A 216 -14.91 -11.65 16.30
CA GLU A 216 -13.61 -11.35 16.93
C GLU A 216 -13.79 -10.55 18.24
N ARG A 217 -14.72 -9.59 18.26
CA ARG A 217 -15.06 -8.83 19.47
C ARG A 217 -15.70 -9.72 20.56
N ILE A 218 -16.60 -10.62 20.19
CA ILE A 218 -17.21 -11.59 21.12
C ILE A 218 -16.15 -12.49 21.74
N TYR A 219 -15.26 -13.06 20.94
CA TYR A 219 -14.16 -13.89 21.44
C TYR A 219 -13.21 -13.11 22.36
N PHE A 220 -12.99 -11.82 22.06
CA PHE A 220 -12.23 -10.94 22.94
C PHE A 220 -12.90 -10.78 24.32
N GLU A 221 -14.20 -10.47 24.37
CA GLU A 221 -14.92 -10.32 25.65
C GLU A 221 -15.02 -11.65 26.41
N LEU A 222 -15.13 -12.78 25.71
CA LEU A 222 -15.11 -14.10 26.35
C LEU A 222 -13.76 -14.38 27.02
N LYS A 223 -12.65 -13.94 26.41
CA LYS A 223 -11.30 -14.23 26.89
C LYS A 223 -10.81 -13.25 27.96
N TYR A 224 -11.14 -11.97 27.83
CA TYR A 224 -10.58 -10.89 28.65
C TYR A 224 -11.63 -10.02 29.34
N GLY A 225 -12.91 -10.18 29.00
CA GLY A 225 -14.02 -9.38 29.51
C GLY A 225 -14.94 -10.19 30.43
N SER A 226 -16.26 -10.02 30.24
CA SER A 226 -17.30 -10.69 31.02
C SER A 226 -18.38 -11.28 30.12
N LEU A 227 -19.12 -12.28 30.62
CA LEU A 227 -20.23 -12.90 29.91
C LEU A 227 -21.37 -11.92 29.60
N GLU A 228 -21.59 -10.92 30.47
CA GLU A 228 -22.56 -9.85 30.24
C GLU A 228 -22.17 -9.01 29.01
N LEU A 229 -20.87 -8.71 28.83
CA LEU A 229 -20.38 -7.99 27.66
C LEU A 229 -20.42 -8.84 26.40
N VAL A 230 -20.28 -10.16 26.50
CA VAL A 230 -20.50 -11.09 25.38
C VAL A 230 -21.94 -11.01 24.89
N SER A 231 -22.92 -11.17 25.78
CA SER A 231 -24.35 -11.06 25.45
C SER A 231 -24.69 -9.67 24.89
N THR A 232 -24.18 -8.61 25.52
CA THR A 232 -24.37 -7.22 25.03
C THR A 232 -23.80 -7.04 23.62
N THR A 233 -22.60 -7.55 23.34
CA THR A 233 -21.96 -7.45 22.02
C THR A 233 -22.74 -8.22 20.97
N TYR A 234 -23.28 -9.40 21.32
CA TYR A 234 -24.14 -10.18 20.44
C TYR A 234 -25.41 -9.42 20.05
N HIS A 235 -26.12 -8.86 21.02
CA HIS A 235 -27.32 -8.07 20.74
C HIS A 235 -27.00 -6.81 19.91
N GLN A 236 -25.89 -6.14 20.19
CA GLN A 236 -25.41 -5.01 19.38
C GLN A 236 -25.15 -5.39 17.93
N ALA A 237 -24.55 -6.57 17.70
CA ALA A 237 -24.32 -7.09 16.35
C ALA A 237 -25.65 -7.31 15.61
N LEU A 238 -26.63 -7.94 16.26
CA LEU A 238 -27.95 -8.18 15.67
C LEU A 238 -28.68 -6.91 15.25
N THR A 239 -28.55 -5.83 16.02
CA THR A 239 -29.19 -4.54 15.73
C THR A 239 -28.42 -3.69 14.72
N THR A 240 -27.14 -3.97 14.51
CA THR A 240 -26.26 -3.17 13.63
C THR A 240 -26.09 -3.79 12.25
N LEU A 241 -26.02 -5.12 12.18
CA LEU A 241 -25.86 -5.85 10.92
C LEU A 241 -27.10 -5.67 10.03
N ASP A 242 -26.87 -5.55 8.73
CA ASP A 242 -27.96 -5.54 7.75
C ASP A 242 -28.74 -6.88 7.82
N ASN A 243 -30.05 -6.86 7.55
CA ASN A 243 -30.96 -7.99 7.81
C ASN A 243 -30.46 -9.34 7.26
N GLU A 244 -29.97 -9.38 6.02
CA GLU A 244 -29.44 -10.61 5.40
C GLU A 244 -28.16 -11.12 6.08
N VAL A 245 -27.33 -10.18 6.56
CA VAL A 245 -26.05 -10.46 7.23
C VAL A 245 -26.29 -10.91 8.67
N SER A 246 -27.28 -10.31 9.34
CA SER A 246 -27.70 -10.67 10.71
C SER A 246 -28.18 -12.11 10.81
N ALA A 247 -28.97 -12.59 9.85
CA ALA A 247 -29.41 -13.99 9.79
C ALA A 247 -28.21 -14.96 9.72
N ARG A 248 -27.24 -14.67 8.84
CA ARG A 248 -26.00 -15.46 8.72
C ARG A 248 -25.18 -15.46 10.00
N PHE A 249 -25.09 -14.32 10.68
CA PHE A 249 -24.38 -14.20 11.96
C PHE A 249 -25.01 -15.09 13.05
N VAL A 250 -26.35 -15.14 13.13
CA VAL A 250 -27.07 -16.05 14.04
C VAL A 250 -26.75 -17.51 13.75
N ASP A 251 -26.75 -17.91 12.47
CA ASP A 251 -26.49 -19.30 12.09
C ASP A 251 -25.05 -19.73 12.44
N ILE A 252 -24.06 -18.86 12.19
CA ILE A 252 -22.67 -19.10 12.58
C ILE A 252 -22.55 -19.29 14.10
N LEU A 253 -23.24 -18.47 14.90
CA LEU A 253 -23.16 -18.58 16.36
C LEU A 253 -23.90 -19.80 16.92
N LYS A 254 -24.96 -20.27 16.27
CA LYS A 254 -25.64 -21.52 16.65
C LYS A 254 -24.73 -22.74 16.50
N GLU A 255 -23.88 -22.76 15.48
CA GLU A 255 -22.87 -23.81 15.29
C GLU A 255 -21.83 -23.83 16.43
N HIS A 256 -21.62 -22.69 17.10
CA HIS A 256 -20.79 -22.57 18.29
C HIS A 256 -21.63 -22.77 19.57
N SER A 257 -21.88 -24.02 19.94
CA SER A 257 -22.73 -24.42 21.08
C SER A 257 -22.50 -23.62 22.38
N THR A 258 -21.25 -23.34 22.74
CA THR A 258 -20.90 -22.53 23.92
C THR A 258 -21.31 -21.07 23.79
N LEU A 259 -21.11 -20.46 22.62
CA LEU A 259 -21.49 -19.05 22.39
C LEU A 259 -23.01 -18.92 22.28
N ASN A 260 -23.69 -19.86 21.63
CA ASN A 260 -25.14 -19.86 21.55
C ASN A 260 -25.81 -19.89 22.93
N ALA A 261 -25.30 -20.71 23.86
CA ALA A 261 -25.82 -20.80 25.23
C ALA A 261 -25.59 -19.51 26.05
N ILE A 262 -24.51 -18.77 25.79
CA ILE A 262 -24.21 -17.50 26.47
C ILE A 262 -25.02 -16.34 25.89
N CYS A 263 -25.27 -16.36 24.59
CA CYS A 263 -25.94 -15.29 23.86
C CYS A 263 -27.47 -15.40 23.86
N ASN A 264 -28.01 -16.60 24.08
CA ASN A 264 -29.46 -16.86 24.22
C ASN A 264 -29.73 -17.59 25.56
N PRO A 265 -29.58 -16.90 26.71
CA PRO A 265 -29.87 -17.49 28.02
C PRO A 265 -31.35 -17.79 28.25
#